data_AF-A0A1V5X8C6-F1
#
_entry.id   AF-A0A1V5X8C6-F1
#
_cell.length_a   1.000
_cell.length_b   1.000
_cell.length_c   1.000
_cell.angle_alpha   90.00
_cell.angle_beta   90.00
_cell.angle_gamma   90.00
#
_symmetry.space_group_name_H-M   'P 1'
#
loop_
_entity.id
_entity.type
_entity.pdbx_description
1 polymer ?
#
loop_
_entity_poly.entity_id
_entity_poly.type
_entity_poly.pdbx_seq_one_letter_code
_entity_poly.pdbx_strand_id
1 'polypeptide(L)'
;MKRKSTLIAIFISAGIYISLALLSQAQASKENSLMVMQPQAGPFILEVLPYGKDALEPFISSKSLSFHYDKHHRGYLNKLNELVSETDFSALTLEDVMKKTSGKAEVKDIFNNAAQVWNHAFY
;
A
#
# COMPACT_ATOMS: atom_id res chain seq x y z
N MET A 1 67.91 25.55 14.22
CA MET A 1 67.41 26.93 14.48
C MET A 1 65.89 26.90 14.43
N LYS A 2 65.24 27.49 15.44
CA LYS A 2 63.78 27.54 15.81
C LYS A 2 62.81 27.60 14.60
N ARG A 3 61.59 27.04 14.62
CA ARG A 3 60.34 27.50 15.32
C ARG A 3 59.21 26.44 15.12
N LYS A 4 58.42 26.06 16.16
CA LYS A 4 56.99 26.42 16.46
C LYS A 4 55.98 25.99 15.36
N SER A 5 54.78 25.40 15.53
CA SER A 5 53.69 25.44 16.53
C SER A 5 52.67 24.34 16.13
N THR A 6 52.07 23.51 17.00
CA THR A 6 50.82 23.71 17.78
C THR A 6 49.50 23.77 16.99
N LEU A 7 48.74 22.66 17.08
CA LEU A 7 47.27 22.47 17.16
C LEU A 7 46.30 22.94 16.03
N ILE A 8 45.15 22.27 16.07
CA ILE A 8 43.78 22.63 15.60
C ILE A 8 43.36 21.99 14.27
N ALA A 9 42.75 20.80 14.35
CA ALA A 9 41.74 20.34 13.40
C ALA A 9 40.85 19.24 14.02
N ILE A 10 40.27 19.53 15.19
CA ILE A 10 39.01 18.90 15.63
C ILE A 10 37.93 19.94 15.31
N PHE A 11 36.71 19.52 14.95
CA PHE A 11 35.53 20.35 14.61
C PHE A 11 35.15 20.51 13.12
N ILE A 12 35.24 19.47 12.28
CA ILE A 12 34.48 19.44 10.99
C ILE A 12 33.50 18.25 10.85
N SER A 13 33.49 17.26 11.75
CA SER A 13 32.59 16.10 11.59
C SER A 13 31.17 16.27 12.15
N ALA A 14 30.94 17.18 13.11
CA ALA A 14 29.64 17.30 13.78
C ALA A 14 28.56 17.98 12.89
N GLY A 15 28.95 18.90 12.00
CA GLY A 15 28.00 19.62 11.13
C GLY A 15 27.40 18.75 10.02
N ILE A 16 28.12 17.70 9.59
CA ILE A 16 27.66 16.79 8.53
C ILE A 16 26.57 15.84 9.06
N TYR A 17 26.69 15.36 10.30
CA TYR A 17 25.70 14.44 10.89
C TYR A 17 24.37 15.12 11.24
N ILE A 18 24.39 16.38 11.69
CA ILE A 18 23.15 17.14 11.98
C ILE A 18 22.39 17.43 10.67
N SER A 19 23.12 17.71 9.58
CA SER A 19 22.52 17.96 8.26
C SER A 19 21.89 16.70 7.65
N LEU A 20 22.49 15.52 7.87
CA LEU A 20 21.94 14.24 7.37
C LEU A 20 20.66 13.81 8.13
N ALA A 21 20.61 14.05 9.44
CA ALA A 21 19.45 13.71 10.27
C ALA A 21 18.24 14.63 10.00
N LEU A 22 18.46 15.92 9.71
CA LEU A 22 17.40 16.86 9.34
C LEU A 22 16.85 16.58 7.93
N LEU A 23 17.69 16.11 7.00
CA LEU A 23 17.24 15.71 5.66
C LEU A 23 16.36 14.45 5.71
N SER A 24 16.66 13.50 6.61
CA SER A 24 15.85 12.30 6.83
C SER A 24 14.44 12.61 7.39
N GLN A 25 14.30 13.57 8.31
CA GLN A 25 12.99 13.96 8.85
C GLN A 25 12.16 14.81 7.87
N ALA A 26 12.81 15.59 6.99
CA ALA A 26 12.15 16.32 5.92
C ALA A 26 11.61 15.39 4.81
N GLN A 27 12.25 14.24 4.58
CA GLN A 27 11.75 13.21 3.66
C GLN A 27 10.57 12.43 4.26
N ALA A 28 10.64 12.06 5.55
CA ALA A 28 9.54 11.36 6.23
C ALA A 28 8.24 12.19 6.34
N SER A 29 8.34 13.52 6.49
CA SER A 29 7.17 14.41 6.56
C SER A 29 6.50 14.65 5.20
N LYS A 30 7.25 14.55 4.08
CA LYS A 30 6.69 14.61 2.72
C LYS A 30 6.04 13.30 2.29
N GLU A 31 6.58 12.14 2.71
CA GLU A 31 5.94 10.84 2.44
C GLU A 31 4.60 10.68 3.17
N ASN A 32 4.43 11.32 4.34
CA ASN A 32 3.17 11.27 5.09
C ASN A 32 2.11 12.30 4.62
N SER A 33 2.46 13.26 3.76
CA SER A 33 1.53 14.27 3.20
C SER A 33 1.17 14.02 1.74
N LEU A 34 1.58 12.89 1.19
CA LEU A 34 1.19 12.40 -0.11
C LEU A 34 0.60 11.02 0.09
N MET A 35 -0.69 10.94 0.43
CA MET A 35 -1.50 9.83 -0.08
C MET A 35 -1.55 10.00 -1.60
N VAL A 36 -0.44 9.67 -2.26
CA VAL A 36 -0.42 9.33 -3.67
C VAL A 36 -1.40 8.17 -3.75
N MET A 37 -2.55 8.41 -4.38
CA MET A 37 -3.33 7.36 -4.98
C MET A 37 -2.33 6.57 -5.82
N GLN A 38 -1.80 5.46 -5.30
CA GLN A 38 -1.07 4.53 -6.16
C GLN A 38 -2.02 4.25 -7.32
N PRO A 39 -1.64 4.51 -8.58
CA PRO A 39 -2.49 4.16 -9.69
C PRO A 39 -2.76 2.67 -9.53
N GLN A 40 -4.02 2.31 -9.26
CA GLN A 40 -4.43 0.92 -9.15
C GLN A 40 -4.27 0.34 -10.55
N ALA A 41 -3.13 -0.30 -10.81
CA ALA A 41 -2.79 -0.83 -12.10
C ALA A 41 -3.51 -2.17 -12.26
N GLY A 42 -4.65 -2.14 -12.94
CA GLY A 42 -5.43 -3.33 -13.26
C GLY A 42 -6.88 -3.00 -13.60
N PRO A 43 -7.63 -3.95 -14.18
CA PRO A 43 -9.02 -3.73 -14.58
C PRO A 43 -9.97 -3.51 -13.39
N PHE A 44 -9.61 -3.99 -12.20
CA PHE A 44 -10.37 -3.78 -10.96
C PHE A 44 -9.63 -2.81 -10.02
N ILE A 45 -10.39 -1.96 -9.34
CA ILE A 45 -9.87 -0.93 -8.43
C ILE A 45 -10.32 -1.17 -6.98
N LEU A 46 -9.51 -0.72 -6.02
CA LEU A 46 -9.90 -0.72 -4.61
C LEU A 46 -10.64 0.58 -4.31
N GLU A 47 -11.93 0.48 -3.99
CA GLU A 47 -12.72 1.64 -3.62
C GLU A 47 -12.24 2.26 -2.30
N VAL A 48 -12.23 3.58 -2.23
CA VAL A 48 -11.81 4.30 -1.03
C VAL A 48 -12.86 4.13 0.06
N LEU A 49 -12.42 3.87 1.30
CA LEU A 49 -13.31 3.82 2.45
C LEU A 49 -14.13 5.11 2.57
N PRO A 50 -15.46 5.03 2.79
CA PRO A 50 -16.31 6.22 2.94
C PRO A 50 -16.17 6.90 4.33
N TYR A 51 -15.26 6.41 5.18
CA TYR A 51 -15.02 6.89 6.53
C TYR A 51 -13.54 6.75 6.93
N GLY A 52 -13.14 7.48 7.98
CA GLY A 52 -11.80 7.38 8.57
C GLY A 52 -11.54 6.03 9.24
N LYS A 53 -10.27 5.63 9.36
CA LYS A 53 -9.91 4.29 9.88
C LYS A 53 -10.29 4.07 11.35
N ASP A 54 -10.50 5.13 12.10
CA ASP A 54 -10.91 5.14 13.50
C ASP A 54 -12.43 5.31 13.69
N ALA A 55 -13.20 5.50 12.61
CA ALA A 55 -14.64 5.80 12.69
C ALA A 55 -15.49 4.67 13.29
N LEU A 56 -14.94 3.46 13.40
CA LEU A 56 -15.64 2.27 13.92
C LEU A 56 -15.19 1.89 15.35
N GLU A 57 -14.29 2.68 15.97
CA GLU A 57 -13.90 2.49 17.37
C GLU A 57 -15.11 2.72 18.31
N PRO A 58 -15.23 2.01 19.45
CA PRO A 58 -14.31 0.98 19.96
C PRO A 58 -14.62 -0.44 19.44
N PHE A 59 -15.57 -0.59 18.51
CA PHE A 59 -16.08 -1.90 18.08
C PHE A 59 -15.13 -2.59 17.10
N ILE A 60 -14.59 -1.84 16.14
CA ILE A 60 -13.56 -2.30 15.22
C ILE A 60 -12.38 -1.35 15.33
N SER A 61 -11.26 -1.89 15.79
CA SER A 61 -10.07 -1.06 15.95
C SER A 61 -9.53 -0.55 14.62
N SER A 62 -8.93 0.64 14.61
CA SER A 62 -8.24 1.18 13.44
C SER A 62 -7.14 0.25 12.90
N LYS A 63 -6.48 -0.49 13.80
CA LYS A 63 -5.53 -1.54 13.44
C LYS A 63 -6.22 -2.68 12.69
N SER A 64 -7.35 -3.18 13.20
CA SER A 64 -8.12 -4.25 12.55
C SER A 64 -8.61 -3.82 11.17
N LEU A 65 -9.18 -2.63 11.05
CA LEU A 65 -9.66 -2.10 9.77
C LEU A 65 -8.50 -1.90 8.78
N SER A 66 -7.33 -1.43 9.23
CA SER A 66 -6.14 -1.31 8.39
C SER A 66 -5.68 -2.67 7.85
N PHE A 67 -5.66 -3.71 8.69
CA PHE A 67 -5.34 -5.06 8.21
C PHE A 67 -6.39 -5.58 7.23
N HIS A 68 -7.68 -5.38 7.52
CA HIS A 68 -8.76 -5.87 6.68
C HIS A 68 -8.78 -5.20 5.30
N TYR A 69 -8.71 -3.87 5.25
CA TYR A 69 -8.79 -3.11 4.02
C TYR A 69 -7.43 -3.00 3.28
N ASP A 70 -6.38 -2.50 3.93
CA ASP A 70 -5.11 -2.21 3.23
C ASP A 70 -4.31 -3.45 2.89
N LYS A 71 -4.48 -4.55 3.65
CA LYS A 71 -3.75 -5.79 3.44
C LYS A 71 -4.61 -6.88 2.80
N HIS A 72 -5.72 -7.27 3.40
CA HIS A 72 -6.52 -8.39 2.88
C HIS A 72 -7.28 -8.02 1.61
N HIS A 73 -8.13 -6.98 1.65
CA HIS A 73 -8.90 -6.56 0.48
C HIS A 73 -7.97 -6.18 -0.70
N ARG A 74 -6.95 -5.34 -0.44
CA ARG A 74 -5.94 -5.00 -1.44
C ARG A 74 -5.18 -6.22 -1.97
N GLY A 75 -4.85 -7.18 -1.10
CA GLY A 75 -4.16 -8.41 -1.49
C GLY A 75 -4.97 -9.23 -2.49
N TYR A 76 -6.27 -9.42 -2.22
CA TYR A 76 -7.18 -10.12 -3.13
C TYR A 76 -7.33 -9.38 -4.47
N LEU A 77 -7.44 -8.05 -4.43
CA LEU A 77 -7.54 -7.24 -5.64
C LEU A 77 -6.27 -7.34 -6.50
N ASN A 78 -5.10 -7.18 -5.89
CA ASN A 78 -3.83 -7.27 -6.60
C ASN A 78 -3.67 -8.65 -7.26
N LYS A 79 -4.01 -9.72 -6.52
CA LYS A 79 -3.93 -11.07 -7.07
C LYS A 79 -4.96 -11.32 -8.17
N LEU A 80 -6.18 -10.80 -8.03
CA LEU A 80 -7.19 -10.85 -9.09
C LEU A 80 -6.67 -10.18 -10.36
N ASN A 81 -6.18 -8.95 -10.25
CA ASN A 81 -5.64 -8.19 -11.39
C ASN A 81 -4.48 -8.92 -12.08
N GLU A 82 -3.58 -9.55 -11.32
CA GLU A 82 -2.50 -10.40 -11.86
C GLU A 82 -3.05 -11.61 -12.63
N LEU A 83 -4.07 -12.29 -12.09
CA LEU A 83 -4.63 -13.49 -12.71
C LEU A 83 -5.42 -13.20 -14.00
N VAL A 84 -5.96 -12.00 -14.14
CA VAL A 84 -6.84 -11.65 -15.27
C VAL A 84 -6.17 -10.83 -16.37
N SER A 85 -4.96 -10.29 -16.15
CA SER A 85 -4.36 -9.25 -17.02
C SER A 85 -4.25 -9.64 -18.50
N GLU A 86 -4.06 -10.93 -18.79
CA GLU A 86 -3.94 -11.48 -20.15
C GLU A 86 -5.09 -12.42 -20.50
N THR A 87 -6.28 -12.14 -19.95
CA THR A 87 -7.48 -12.96 -20.14
C THR A 87 -8.67 -12.09 -20.53
N ASP A 88 -9.69 -12.71 -21.12
CA ASP A 88 -10.97 -12.04 -21.41
C ASP A 88 -11.69 -11.54 -20.15
N PHE A 89 -11.32 -12.03 -18.96
CA PHE A 89 -11.90 -11.59 -17.69
C PHE A 89 -11.57 -10.13 -17.35
N SER A 90 -10.46 -9.60 -17.88
CA SER A 90 -10.05 -8.19 -17.66
C SER A 90 -11.05 -7.18 -18.23
N ALA A 91 -11.85 -7.57 -19.22
CA ALA A 91 -12.85 -6.70 -19.85
C ALA A 91 -14.24 -6.81 -19.21
N LEU A 92 -14.40 -7.61 -18.14
CA LEU A 92 -15.68 -7.88 -17.51
C LEU A 92 -15.85 -7.12 -16.19
N THR A 93 -17.10 -7.02 -15.75
CA THR A 93 -17.42 -6.61 -14.38
C THR A 93 -16.98 -7.70 -13.39
N LEU A 94 -16.76 -7.31 -12.12
CA LEU A 94 -16.37 -8.25 -11.06
C LEU A 94 -17.41 -9.37 -10.89
N GLU A 95 -18.70 -9.02 -10.95
CA GLU A 95 -19.82 -9.94 -10.87
C GLU A 95 -19.84 -10.94 -12.04
N ASP A 96 -19.55 -10.48 -13.25
CA ASP A 96 -19.52 -11.35 -14.42
C ASP A 96 -18.31 -12.30 -14.39
N VAL A 97 -17.16 -11.84 -13.86
CA VAL A 97 -16.03 -12.74 -13.57
C VAL A 97 -16.45 -13.83 -12.60
N MET A 98 -17.09 -13.49 -11.47
CA MET A 98 -17.58 -14.48 -10.51
C MET A 98 -18.56 -15.47 -11.15
N LYS A 99 -19.56 -14.99 -11.90
CA LYS A 99 -20.55 -15.85 -12.56
C LYS A 99 -19.90 -16.80 -13.57
N LYS A 100 -18.94 -16.31 -14.37
CA LYS A 100 -18.28 -17.11 -15.41
C LYS A 100 -17.26 -18.11 -14.86
N THR A 101 -16.72 -17.87 -13.67
CA THR A 101 -15.69 -18.72 -13.03
C THR A 101 -16.25 -19.66 -11.96
N SER A 102 -17.49 -19.44 -11.50
CA SER A 102 -18.13 -20.27 -10.49
C SER A 102 -18.18 -21.75 -10.88
N GLY A 103 -17.78 -22.62 -9.95
CA GLY A 103 -17.81 -24.08 -10.10
C GLY A 103 -16.74 -24.67 -11.03
N LYS A 104 -15.85 -23.86 -11.60
CA LYS A 104 -14.81 -24.29 -12.54
C LYS A 104 -13.47 -24.46 -11.86
N ALA A 105 -12.92 -25.66 -11.90
CA ALA A 105 -11.68 -26.00 -11.20
C ALA A 105 -10.47 -25.26 -11.80
N GLU A 106 -10.45 -25.08 -13.12
CA GLU A 106 -9.39 -24.45 -13.89
C GLU A 106 -9.22 -22.95 -13.63
N VAL A 107 -10.28 -22.28 -13.17
CA VAL A 107 -10.30 -20.83 -12.86
C VAL A 107 -10.69 -20.57 -11.40
N LYS A 108 -10.54 -21.58 -10.54
CA LYS A 108 -10.91 -21.50 -9.12
C LYS A 108 -10.24 -20.33 -8.40
N ASP A 109 -8.98 -20.04 -8.70
CA ASP A 109 -8.25 -18.95 -8.05
C ASP A 109 -8.76 -17.57 -8.48
N ILE A 110 -9.20 -17.41 -9.74
CA ILE A 110 -9.87 -16.19 -10.20
C ILE A 110 -11.18 -16.02 -9.44
N PHE A 111 -12.01 -17.08 -9.37
CA PHE A 111 -13.27 -17.04 -8.62
C PHE A 111 -13.04 -16.65 -7.15
N ASN A 112 -12.09 -17.29 -6.48
CA ASN A 112 -11.80 -17.03 -5.07
C ASN A 112 -11.39 -15.58 -4.83
N ASN A 113 -10.48 -15.02 -5.64
CA ASN A 113 -10.05 -13.64 -5.46
C ASN A 113 -11.17 -12.65 -5.82
N ALA A 114 -11.92 -12.88 -6.90
CA ALA A 114 -13.05 -12.04 -7.27
C ALA A 114 -14.14 -12.02 -6.18
N ALA A 115 -14.50 -13.19 -5.66
CA ALA A 115 -15.46 -13.31 -4.57
C ALA A 115 -14.95 -12.65 -3.28
N GLN A 116 -13.67 -12.77 -2.96
CA GLN A 116 -13.11 -12.10 -1.80
C GLN A 116 -13.12 -10.58 -1.94
N VAL A 117 -12.77 -10.03 -3.11
CA VAL A 117 -12.89 -8.58 -3.38
C VAL A 117 -14.35 -8.13 -3.17
N TRP A 118 -15.31 -8.83 -3.77
CA TRP A 118 -16.72 -8.50 -3.64
C TRP A 118 -17.20 -8.57 -2.18
N ASN A 119 -16.87 -9.64 -1.46
CA ASN A 119 -17.25 -9.82 -0.05
C ASN A 119 -16.68 -8.72 0.86
N HIS A 120 -15.44 -8.26 0.61
CA HIS A 120 -14.82 -7.19 1.40
C HIS A 120 -15.35 -5.80 1.06
N ALA A 121 -15.84 -5.58 -0.17
CA ALA A 121 -16.52 -4.35 -0.55
C ALA A 121 -17.95 -4.29 0.03
N PHE A 122 -18.61 -5.44 0.16
CA PHE A 122 -19.95 -5.53 0.75
C PHE A 122 -19.97 -5.39 2.29
N TYR A 123 -18.89 -5.81 2.97
CA TYR A 123 -18.72 -5.71 4.43
C TYR A 123 -18.54 -4.26 4.89
#